data_AF-A0A918FQM2-F1
#
_entry.id   AF-A0A918FQM2-F1
#
_cell.length_a   1.000
_cell.length_b   1.000
_cell.length_c   1.000
_cell.angle_alpha   90.00
_cell.angle_beta   90.00
_cell.angle_gamma   90.00
#
_symmetry.space_group_name_H-M   'P 1'
#
loop_
_entity.id
_entity.type
_entity.pdbx_description
1 polymer ?
#
loop_
_entity_poly.entity_id
_entity_poly.type
_entity_poly.pdbx_seq_one_letter_code
_entity_poly.pdbx_strand_id
1 'polypeptide(L)'
;MFVSGFGFAASYYGLPDIGFIARPDMMAFVQRLRGAFPSHHLLVDIDDGYVDPEFACHVVEGLERIGASGVILEDQKRPRRCGHADGKQVLPLRKYLAKLEMVLATRGDLVVVARTGATEEKDILHRAETLAATDADVVLVDGVRSVEWIRRIRAVVGDKPMLFNQITGGKSPRLSLSELSGLGVAVAIYSTPCLFAAHEAMHSALAELKRRDGRLPTPHATHGVGVASATRLLEGNIAHRRPTVANTAHMQVWEDRQEVQNRKETEAERETEEVEKAVTPTL
;
A
#
# COMPACT_ATOMS: atom_id res chain seq x y z
N MET A 1 5.13 2.01 1.24
CA MET A 1 4.45 2.16 -0.07
C MET A 1 3.18 2.97 0.14
N PHE A 2 2.96 3.98 -0.69
CA PHE A 2 1.75 4.79 -0.63
C PHE A 2 0.70 4.24 -1.61
N VAL A 3 -0.50 3.96 -1.11
CA VAL A 3 -1.66 3.54 -1.89
C VAL A 3 -2.50 4.77 -2.18
N SER A 4 -2.22 5.40 -3.32
CA SER A 4 -2.84 6.66 -3.74
C SER A 4 -4.29 6.48 -4.17
N GLY A 5 -5.19 7.36 -3.69
CA GLY A 5 -6.57 7.45 -4.19
C GLY A 5 -6.61 7.77 -5.69
N PHE A 6 -5.83 8.76 -6.14
CA PHE A 6 -5.72 9.10 -7.56
C PHE A 6 -5.23 7.92 -8.41
N GLY A 7 -4.14 7.28 -7.97
CA GLY A 7 -3.56 6.12 -8.64
C GLY A 7 -4.56 4.99 -8.76
N PHE A 8 -5.30 4.72 -7.69
CA PHE A 8 -6.34 3.71 -7.65
C PHE A 8 -7.51 4.04 -8.58
N ALA A 9 -8.08 5.24 -8.50
CA ALA A 9 -9.20 5.64 -9.34
C ALA A 9 -8.87 5.53 -10.85
N ALA A 10 -7.70 6.01 -11.24
CA ALA A 10 -7.27 6.00 -12.63
C ALA A 10 -6.98 4.59 -13.16
N SER A 11 -6.27 3.76 -12.39
CA SER A 11 -5.83 2.43 -12.85
C SER A 11 -6.87 1.33 -12.67
N TYR A 12 -7.70 1.41 -11.63
CA TYR A 12 -8.68 0.38 -11.30
C TYR A 12 -10.05 0.65 -11.92
N TYR A 13 -10.51 1.90 -11.92
CA TYR A 13 -11.81 2.25 -12.50
C TYR A 13 -11.73 2.91 -13.88
N GLY A 14 -10.58 3.48 -14.26
CA GLY A 14 -10.51 4.37 -15.42
C GLY A 14 -11.28 5.68 -15.22
N LEU A 15 -11.48 6.10 -13.96
CA LEU A 15 -12.27 7.28 -13.58
C LEU A 15 -11.39 8.35 -12.92
N PRO A 16 -11.82 9.64 -12.95
CA PRO A 16 -11.13 10.70 -12.24
C PRO A 16 -11.26 10.56 -10.72
N ASP A 17 -10.28 11.11 -10.00
CA ASP A 17 -10.24 11.15 -8.53
C ASP A 17 -11.19 12.22 -7.96
N ILE A 18 -12.48 11.89 -7.94
CA ILE A 18 -13.56 12.76 -7.46
C ILE A 18 -14.50 12.07 -6.46
N GLY A 19 -14.02 11.00 -5.80
CA GLY A 19 -14.75 10.32 -4.73
C GLY A 19 -15.59 9.11 -5.14
N PHE A 20 -15.30 8.51 -6.30
CA PHE A 20 -15.93 7.25 -6.73
C PHE A 20 -15.43 6.01 -5.98
N ILE A 21 -14.29 6.11 -5.29
CA ILE A 21 -13.65 4.96 -4.65
C ILE A 21 -14.57 4.38 -3.58
N ALA A 22 -14.98 3.14 -3.79
CA ALA A 22 -15.76 2.40 -2.83
C ALA A 22 -14.83 1.71 -1.81
N ARG A 23 -15.21 1.73 -0.54
CA ARG A 23 -14.52 1.00 0.55
C ARG A 23 -14.15 -0.45 0.18
N PRO A 24 -15.08 -1.32 -0.28
CA PRO A 24 -14.75 -2.72 -0.54
C PRO A 24 -13.64 -2.89 -1.58
N ASP A 25 -13.60 -2.04 -2.61
CA ASP A 25 -12.57 -2.11 -3.65
C ASP A 25 -11.20 -1.72 -3.11
N MET A 26 -11.12 -0.63 -2.32
CA MET A 26 -9.87 -0.23 -1.68
C MET A 26 -9.37 -1.30 -0.71
N MET A 27 -10.23 -1.85 0.14
CA MET A 27 -9.86 -2.92 1.07
C MET A 27 -9.37 -4.18 0.35
N ALA A 28 -10.08 -4.63 -0.68
CA ALA A 28 -9.67 -5.79 -1.48
C ALA A 28 -8.33 -5.54 -2.17
N PHE A 29 -8.07 -4.31 -2.63
CA PHE A 29 -6.79 -3.94 -3.21
C PHE A 29 -5.65 -3.97 -2.18
N VAL A 30 -5.85 -3.38 -1.01
CA VAL A 30 -4.86 -3.39 0.08
C VAL A 30 -4.57 -4.83 0.52
N GLN A 31 -5.58 -5.70 0.58
CA GLN A 31 -5.40 -7.12 0.89
C GLN A 31 -4.53 -7.83 -0.14
N ARG A 32 -4.74 -7.58 -1.44
CA ARG A 32 -3.88 -8.10 -2.51
C ARG A 32 -2.45 -7.57 -2.39
N LEU A 33 -2.28 -6.27 -2.11
CA LEU A 33 -0.97 -5.66 -1.91
C LEU A 33 -0.22 -6.26 -0.73
N ARG A 34 -0.87 -6.46 0.42
CA ARG A 34 -0.25 -7.14 1.56
C ARG A 34 0.19 -8.56 1.19
N GLY A 35 -0.62 -9.27 0.41
CA GLY A 35 -0.27 -10.61 -0.08
C GLY A 35 0.96 -10.65 -0.99
N ALA A 36 1.17 -9.61 -1.82
CA ALA A 36 2.32 -9.46 -2.71
C ALA A 36 3.56 -8.85 -2.03
N PHE A 37 3.35 -8.00 -1.02
CA PHE A 37 4.38 -7.23 -0.32
C PHE A 37 4.30 -7.42 1.20
N PRO A 38 4.56 -8.63 1.72
CA PRO A 38 4.27 -8.99 3.12
C PRO A 38 5.03 -8.16 4.15
N SER A 39 6.24 -7.67 3.83
CA SER A 39 7.09 -6.90 4.75
C SER A 39 7.04 -5.38 4.54
N HIS A 40 6.32 -4.88 3.53
CA HIS A 40 6.30 -3.44 3.25
C HIS A 40 5.27 -2.72 4.12
N HIS A 41 5.59 -1.53 4.61
CA HIS A 41 4.59 -0.65 5.21
C HIS A 41 3.65 -0.11 4.14
N LEU A 42 2.34 -0.10 4.42
CA LEU A 42 1.31 0.39 3.50
C LEU A 42 0.62 1.60 4.13
N LEU A 43 0.77 2.77 3.49
CA LEU A 43 0.06 4.00 3.83
C LEU A 43 -1.09 4.18 2.84
N VAL A 44 -2.33 4.15 3.31
CA VAL A 44 -3.53 4.09 2.45
C VAL A 44 -4.28 5.41 2.47
N ASP A 45 -4.55 5.98 1.30
CA ASP A 45 -5.48 7.11 1.16
C ASP A 45 -6.92 6.60 1.34
N ILE A 46 -7.58 7.03 2.42
CA ILE A 46 -8.96 6.63 2.74
C ILE A 46 -9.96 7.77 2.50
N ASP A 47 -9.55 8.78 1.72
CA ASP A 47 -10.35 9.96 1.44
C ASP A 47 -10.77 10.64 2.76
N ASP A 48 -12.06 10.97 2.89
CA ASP A 48 -12.71 11.52 4.07
C ASP A 48 -13.21 10.45 5.06
N GLY A 49 -12.78 9.20 4.90
CA GLY A 49 -13.33 8.05 5.64
C GLY A 49 -14.70 7.60 5.11
N TYR A 50 -15.00 7.94 3.85
CA TYR A 50 -16.16 7.54 3.05
C TYR A 50 -17.53 8.14 3.42
N VAL A 51 -18.02 7.96 4.65
CA VAL A 51 -19.38 8.36 5.02
C VAL A 51 -19.36 9.22 6.29
N ASP A 52 -19.64 8.60 7.43
CA ASP A 52 -19.71 9.22 8.74
C ASP A 52 -18.52 8.76 9.62
N PRO A 53 -18.39 9.28 10.85
CA PRO A 53 -17.30 8.89 11.74
C PRO A 53 -17.25 7.40 12.07
N GLU A 54 -18.38 6.75 12.30
CA GLU A 54 -18.45 5.32 12.62
C GLU A 54 -17.95 4.48 11.44
N PHE A 55 -18.34 4.86 10.23
CA PHE A 55 -17.88 4.21 9.02
C PHE A 55 -16.36 4.39 8.82
N ALA A 56 -15.81 5.57 9.12
CA ALA A 56 -14.38 5.81 9.07
C ALA A 56 -13.61 4.94 10.09
N CYS A 57 -14.15 4.77 11.29
CA CYS A 57 -13.59 3.88 12.31
C CYS A 57 -13.56 2.43 11.81
N HIS A 58 -14.68 1.94 11.27
CA HIS A 58 -14.77 0.58 10.71
C HIS A 58 -13.86 0.35 9.49
N VAL A 59 -13.57 1.39 8.72
CA VAL A 59 -12.56 1.34 7.63
C VAL A 59 -11.17 1.17 8.21
N VAL A 60 -10.81 1.97 9.22
CA VAL A 60 -9.50 1.97 9.85
C VAL A 60 -9.21 0.61 10.48
N GLU A 61 -10.12 0.09 11.29
CA GLU A 61 -9.97 -1.26 11.87
C GLU A 61 -9.84 -2.33 10.79
N GLY A 62 -10.63 -2.24 9.72
CA GLY A 62 -10.59 -3.20 8.63
C GLY A 62 -9.25 -3.20 7.90
N LEU A 63 -8.71 -2.01 7.63
CA LEU A 63 -7.40 -1.86 6.99
C LEU A 63 -6.27 -2.30 7.92
N GLU A 64 -6.35 -1.99 9.21
CA GLU A 64 -5.38 -2.44 10.20
C GLU A 64 -5.36 -3.98 10.31
N ARG A 65 -6.53 -4.63 10.37
CA ARG A 65 -6.65 -6.10 10.33
C ARG A 65 -6.07 -6.72 9.05
N ILE A 66 -6.19 -6.04 7.91
CA ILE A 66 -5.56 -6.45 6.64
C ILE A 66 -4.03 -6.28 6.71
N GLY A 67 -3.52 -5.45 7.63
CA GLY A 67 -2.11 -5.16 7.82
C GLY A 67 -1.68 -3.85 7.13
N ALA A 68 -2.56 -2.87 6.94
CA ALA A 68 -2.13 -1.51 6.63
C ALA A 68 -1.31 -0.94 7.80
N SER A 69 -0.28 -0.16 7.49
CA SER A 69 0.57 0.48 8.52
C SER A 69 0.15 1.91 8.83
N GLY A 70 -0.59 2.53 7.92
CA GLY A 70 -1.14 3.86 8.15
C GLY A 70 -2.26 4.21 7.18
N VAL A 71 -2.99 5.26 7.52
CA VAL A 71 -4.03 5.86 6.68
C VAL A 71 -3.84 7.37 6.57
N ILE A 72 -4.32 7.94 5.47
CA ILE A 72 -4.48 9.39 5.30
C ILE A 72 -5.98 9.69 5.32
N LEU A 73 -6.41 10.48 6.30
CA LEU A 73 -7.79 10.93 6.45
C LEU A 73 -7.86 12.43 6.15
N GLU A 74 -8.73 12.86 5.23
CA GLU A 74 -8.86 14.25 4.83
C GLU A 74 -10.13 14.95 5.33
N ASP A 75 -10.08 16.28 5.37
CA ASP A 75 -11.19 17.14 5.77
C ASP A 75 -12.10 17.62 4.61
N GLN A 76 -11.92 17.08 3.39
CA GLN A 76 -12.75 17.47 2.25
C GLN A 76 -14.21 17.01 2.41
N LYS A 77 -15.11 17.85 1.91
CA LYS A 77 -16.54 17.56 1.79
C LYS A 77 -16.82 16.89 0.44
N ARG A 78 -17.69 15.88 0.43
CA ARG A 78 -18.18 15.25 -0.81
C ARG A 78 -19.10 16.18 -1.64
N PRO A 79 -19.04 16.13 -2.99
CA PRO A 79 -18.09 15.37 -3.80
C PRO A 79 -16.67 15.95 -3.68
N ARG A 80 -15.72 15.10 -3.35
CA ARG A 80 -14.32 15.47 -3.12
C ARG A 80 -13.59 15.65 -4.44
N ARG A 81 -12.40 16.24 -4.41
CA ARG A 81 -11.53 16.40 -5.59
C ARG A 81 -10.08 16.09 -5.22
N CYS A 82 -9.29 15.73 -6.23
CA CYS A 82 -7.83 15.66 -6.08
C CYS A 82 -7.29 16.93 -5.41
N GLY A 83 -6.32 16.77 -4.49
CA GLY A 83 -5.72 17.85 -3.71
C GLY A 83 -5.14 19.02 -4.53
N HIS A 84 -4.73 18.74 -5.76
CA HIS A 84 -4.18 19.72 -6.69
C HIS A 84 -5.19 20.29 -7.68
N ALA A 85 -6.47 19.88 -7.62
CA ALA A 85 -7.55 20.46 -8.40
C ALA A 85 -8.09 21.76 -7.77
N ASP A 86 -8.83 22.54 -8.56
CA ASP A 86 -9.60 23.69 -8.09
C ASP A 86 -11.00 23.28 -7.60
N GLY A 87 -11.63 24.17 -6.82
CA GLY A 87 -13.01 23.99 -6.35
C GLY A 87 -13.17 22.97 -5.21
N LYS A 88 -12.10 22.69 -4.45
CA LYS A 88 -12.19 21.85 -3.24
C LYS A 88 -13.09 22.52 -2.21
N GLN A 89 -13.89 21.71 -1.52
CA GLN A 89 -14.67 22.15 -0.37
C GLN A 89 -14.19 21.37 0.85
N VAL A 90 -14.00 22.06 1.97
CA VAL A 90 -13.65 21.43 3.25
C VAL A 90 -14.83 21.44 4.20
N LEU A 91 -14.91 20.44 5.06
CA LEU A 91 -15.84 20.39 6.16
C LEU A 91 -15.51 21.50 7.18
N PRO A 92 -16.52 21.95 7.96
CA PRO A 92 -16.24 22.74 9.15
C PRO A 92 -15.24 22.00 10.04
N LEU A 93 -14.18 22.68 10.48
CA LEU A 93 -13.07 22.07 11.21
C LEU A 93 -13.55 21.17 12.37
N ARG A 94 -14.50 21.65 13.19
CA ARG A 94 -15.10 20.87 14.29
C ARG A 94 -15.67 19.50 13.87
N LYS A 95 -16.26 19.39 12.67
CA LYS A 95 -16.83 18.12 12.18
C LYS A 95 -15.72 17.15 11.76
N TYR A 96 -14.65 17.69 11.18
CA TYR A 96 -13.48 16.89 10.84
C TYR A 96 -12.74 16.42 12.10
N LEU A 97 -12.54 17.30 13.08
CA LEU A 97 -11.90 16.95 14.36
C LEU A 97 -12.66 15.86 15.10
N ALA A 98 -13.99 15.97 15.22
CA ALA A 98 -14.79 14.92 15.85
C ALA A 98 -14.62 13.54 15.16
N LYS A 99 -14.53 13.53 13.82
CA LYS A 99 -14.25 12.30 13.05
C LYS A 99 -12.83 11.79 13.30
N LEU A 100 -11.84 12.68 13.25
CA LEU A 100 -10.44 12.35 13.46
C LEU A 100 -10.21 11.78 14.86
N GLU A 101 -10.74 12.41 15.90
CA GLU A 101 -10.64 11.95 17.29
C GLU A 101 -11.23 10.54 17.47
N MET A 102 -12.40 10.26 16.87
CA MET A 102 -12.97 8.89 16.90
C MET A 102 -12.07 7.87 16.20
N VAL A 103 -11.48 8.22 15.06
CA VAL A 103 -10.52 7.36 14.35
C VAL A 103 -9.26 7.14 15.18
N LEU A 104 -8.73 8.19 15.82
CA LEU A 104 -7.55 8.13 16.69
C LEU A 104 -7.79 7.32 17.96
N ALA A 105 -9.03 7.29 18.47
CA ALA A 105 -9.41 6.46 19.61
C ALA A 105 -9.68 4.99 19.22
N THR A 106 -10.03 4.73 17.96
CA THR A 106 -10.35 3.38 17.46
C THR A 106 -9.12 2.61 17.00
N ARG A 107 -8.14 3.30 16.38
CA ARG A 107 -6.92 2.66 15.86
C ARG A 107 -6.14 1.93 16.96
N GLY A 108 -5.48 0.84 16.58
CA GLY A 108 -4.42 0.23 17.39
C GLY A 108 -3.08 0.94 17.17
N ASP A 109 -2.15 0.27 16.49
CA ASP A 109 -0.80 0.76 16.20
C ASP A 109 -0.71 1.51 14.85
N LEU A 110 -1.84 1.65 14.15
CA LEU A 110 -1.91 2.25 12.83
C LEU A 110 -1.58 3.75 12.85
N VAL A 111 -0.67 4.17 11.96
CA VAL A 111 -0.33 5.59 11.77
C VAL A 111 -1.47 6.35 11.11
N VAL A 112 -1.90 7.48 11.69
CA VAL A 112 -2.93 8.35 11.13
C VAL A 112 -2.31 9.68 10.70
N VAL A 113 -2.40 9.94 9.40
CA VAL A 113 -2.05 11.22 8.80
C VAL A 113 -3.32 12.08 8.72
N ALA A 114 -3.35 13.17 9.47
CA ALA A 114 -4.41 14.16 9.38
C ALA A 114 -4.13 15.10 8.20
N ARG A 115 -4.99 15.06 7.17
CA ARG A 115 -4.85 15.84 5.95
C ARG A 115 -5.87 16.99 5.90
N THR A 116 -5.40 18.18 5.56
CA THR A 116 -6.29 19.30 5.21
C THR A 116 -6.14 19.68 3.73
N GLY A 117 -7.29 19.85 3.08
CA GLY A 117 -7.41 20.33 1.71
C GLY A 117 -7.72 21.82 1.61
N ALA A 118 -7.66 22.58 2.71
CA ALA A 118 -8.00 24.00 2.75
C ALA A 118 -7.15 24.83 1.77
N THR A 119 -7.76 25.86 1.19
CA THR A 119 -7.12 26.72 0.17
C THR A 119 -6.96 28.17 0.60
N GLU A 120 -7.72 28.61 1.61
CA GLU A 120 -7.69 29.98 2.12
C GLU A 120 -6.59 30.12 3.17
N GLU A 121 -5.77 31.16 3.04
CA GLU A 121 -4.55 31.35 3.83
C GLU A 121 -4.74 31.26 5.34
N LYS A 122 -5.74 31.98 5.87
CA LYS A 122 -6.02 31.97 7.31
C LYS A 122 -6.53 30.60 7.79
N ASP A 123 -7.29 29.90 6.95
CA ASP A 123 -7.84 28.59 7.30
C ASP A 123 -6.76 27.50 7.25
N ILE A 124 -5.83 27.57 6.28
CA ILE A 124 -4.69 26.63 6.17
C ILE A 124 -3.86 26.61 7.46
N LEU A 125 -3.41 27.77 7.94
CA LEU A 125 -2.53 27.84 9.11
C LEU A 125 -3.28 27.43 10.38
N HIS A 126 -4.52 27.89 10.55
CA HIS A 126 -5.34 27.52 11.70
C HIS A 126 -5.59 26.01 11.76
N ARG A 127 -5.90 25.38 10.62
CA ARG A 127 -6.07 23.93 10.55
C ARG A 127 -4.76 23.20 10.79
N ALA A 128 -3.66 23.62 10.17
CA ALA A 128 -2.37 22.98 10.37
C ALA A 128 -1.95 22.96 11.85
N GLU A 129 -2.09 24.10 12.54
CA GLU A 129 -1.85 24.23 13.98
C GLU A 129 -2.80 23.31 14.79
N THR A 130 -4.09 23.36 14.48
CA THR A 130 -5.09 22.58 15.22
C THR A 130 -4.87 21.08 15.04
N LEU A 131 -4.54 20.62 13.83
CA LEU A 131 -4.23 19.21 13.57
C LEU A 131 -2.93 18.77 14.24
N ALA A 132 -1.93 19.64 14.31
CA ALA A 132 -0.68 19.36 15.02
C ALA A 132 -0.88 19.19 16.53
N ALA A 133 -1.90 19.85 17.10
CA ALA A 133 -2.29 19.71 18.50
C ALA A 133 -3.10 18.43 18.82
N THR A 134 -3.53 17.67 17.81
CA THR A 134 -4.21 16.37 18.01
C THR A 134 -3.22 15.22 18.18
N ASP A 135 -3.74 14.05 18.53
CA ASP A 135 -2.96 12.80 18.61
C ASP A 135 -2.66 12.18 17.24
N ALA A 136 -3.03 12.82 16.12
CA ALA A 136 -2.56 12.40 14.81
C ALA A 136 -1.02 12.40 14.76
N ASP A 137 -0.42 11.38 14.16
CA ASP A 137 1.05 11.23 14.21
C ASP A 137 1.73 12.13 13.18
N VAL A 138 1.01 12.48 12.11
CA VAL A 138 1.55 13.24 10.98
C VAL A 138 0.51 14.23 10.47
N VAL A 139 0.95 15.43 10.11
CA VAL A 139 0.11 16.45 9.47
C VAL A 139 0.47 16.57 7.99
N LEU A 140 -0.54 16.59 7.13
CA LEU A 140 -0.41 16.89 5.71
C LEU A 140 -1.29 18.10 5.37
N VAL A 141 -0.66 19.19 4.93
CA VAL A 141 -1.35 20.29 4.25
C VAL A 141 -1.16 20.07 2.75
N ASP A 142 -2.24 19.86 2.02
CA ASP A 142 -2.16 19.40 0.64
C ASP A 142 -2.26 20.54 -0.38
N GLY A 143 -1.54 20.42 -1.50
CA GLY A 143 -1.51 21.44 -2.55
C GLY A 143 -0.82 22.76 -2.15
N VAL A 144 0.19 22.70 -1.28
CA VAL A 144 1.03 23.84 -0.87
C VAL A 144 1.67 24.50 -2.09
N ARG A 145 1.63 25.84 -2.19
CA ARG A 145 1.93 26.56 -3.44
C ARG A 145 3.39 27.04 -3.59
N SER A 146 4.16 27.07 -2.51
CA SER A 146 5.54 27.56 -2.54
C SER A 146 6.35 27.07 -1.34
N VAL A 147 7.67 27.19 -1.43
CA VAL A 147 8.59 26.92 -0.31
C VAL A 147 8.28 27.79 0.90
N GLU A 148 7.90 29.05 0.67
CA GLU A 148 7.53 29.96 1.76
C GLU A 148 6.31 29.48 2.53
N TRP A 149 5.31 28.92 1.84
CA TRP A 149 4.18 28.28 2.50
C TRP A 149 4.58 27.08 3.34
N ILE A 150 5.52 26.26 2.86
CA ILE A 150 6.03 25.12 3.64
C ILE A 150 6.64 25.61 4.96
N ARG A 151 7.44 26.69 4.93
CA ARG A 151 8.02 27.30 6.15
C ARG A 151 6.97 27.82 7.11
N ARG A 152 5.95 28.52 6.60
CA ARG A 152 4.85 29.05 7.42
C ARG A 152 4.05 27.93 8.08
N ILE A 153 3.79 26.84 7.36
CA ILE A 153 3.12 25.66 7.89
C ILE A 153 4.00 24.98 8.94
N ARG A 154 5.30 24.76 8.66
CA ARG A 154 6.26 24.19 9.63
C ARG A 154 6.28 24.99 10.94
N ALA A 155 6.24 26.32 10.87
CA ALA A 155 6.25 27.18 12.04
C ALA A 155 5.06 26.94 12.98
N VAL A 156 3.86 26.71 12.43
CA VAL A 156 2.64 26.45 13.24
C VAL A 156 2.48 24.98 13.61
N VAL A 157 3.05 24.05 12.84
CA VAL A 157 3.00 22.60 13.13
C VAL A 157 4.01 22.19 14.22
N GLY A 158 4.99 23.04 14.56
CA GLY A 158 5.88 22.86 15.72
C GLY A 158 6.93 21.76 15.53
N ASP A 159 6.86 20.67 16.28
CA ASP A 159 7.72 19.48 16.13
C ASP A 159 6.98 18.27 15.52
N LYS A 160 5.66 18.37 15.33
CA LYS A 160 4.88 17.27 14.76
C LYS A 160 5.42 16.92 13.36
N PRO A 161 5.57 15.62 13.01
CA PRO A 161 5.98 15.20 11.68
C PRO A 161 5.08 15.78 10.59
N MET A 162 5.72 16.37 9.57
CA MET A 162 5.03 16.85 8.38
C MET A 162 5.24 15.89 7.22
N LEU A 163 4.16 15.62 6.49
CA LEU A 163 4.20 14.86 5.24
C LEU A 163 3.94 15.81 4.06
N PHE A 164 4.71 15.63 3.00
CA PHE A 164 4.56 16.39 1.75
C PHE A 164 4.17 15.47 0.60
N ASN A 165 3.12 15.83 -0.13
CA ASN A 165 2.65 15.09 -1.30
C ASN A 165 3.26 15.65 -2.58
N GLN A 166 4.07 14.84 -3.27
CA GLN A 166 4.63 15.16 -4.57
C GLN A 166 3.77 14.59 -5.68
N ILE A 167 3.30 15.48 -6.56
CA ILE A 167 2.60 15.11 -7.79
C ILE A 167 3.16 15.89 -8.97
N THR A 168 3.42 15.20 -10.07
CA THR A 168 3.81 15.84 -11.33
C THR A 168 2.61 16.57 -11.92
N GLY A 169 2.79 17.83 -12.32
CA GLY A 169 1.72 18.65 -12.92
C GLY A 169 0.73 19.24 -11.90
N GLY A 170 1.01 19.13 -10.59
CA GLY A 170 0.20 19.75 -9.55
C GLY A 170 0.63 21.16 -9.17
N LYS A 171 -0.07 21.71 -8.17
CA LYS A 171 0.17 23.05 -7.59
C LYS A 171 1.45 23.20 -6.79
N SER A 172 2.07 22.11 -6.35
CA SER A 172 3.18 22.14 -5.40
C SER A 172 4.54 22.24 -6.06
N PRO A 173 5.52 22.93 -5.43
CA PRO A 173 6.87 23.01 -5.97
C PRO A 173 7.49 21.60 -6.03
N ARG A 174 8.29 21.36 -7.07
CA ARG A 174 9.06 20.12 -7.22
C ARG A 174 10.33 20.24 -6.40
N LEU A 175 10.41 19.51 -5.31
CA LEU A 175 11.52 19.57 -4.36
C LEU A 175 12.16 18.19 -4.22
N SER A 176 13.49 18.17 -4.12
CA SER A 176 14.25 16.98 -3.74
C SER A 176 13.99 16.58 -2.28
N LEU A 177 14.33 15.35 -1.93
CA LEU A 177 14.20 14.88 -0.54
C LEU A 177 15.10 15.67 0.41
N SER A 178 16.28 16.12 -0.02
CA SER A 178 17.18 16.94 0.79
C SER A 178 16.61 18.35 1.02
N GLU A 179 15.99 18.96 0.00
CA GLU A 179 15.30 20.24 0.15
C GLU A 179 14.10 20.11 1.10
N LEU A 180 13.29 19.05 0.97
CA LEU A 180 12.17 18.79 1.87
C LEU A 180 12.64 18.58 3.32
N SER A 181 13.69 17.78 3.51
CA SER A 181 14.29 17.57 4.83
C SER A 181 14.80 18.87 5.43
N GLY A 182 15.46 19.73 4.65
CA GLY A 182 15.93 21.04 5.08
C GLY A 182 14.80 22.02 5.44
N LEU A 183 13.56 21.76 5.00
CA LEU A 183 12.35 22.50 5.36
C LEU A 183 11.61 21.89 6.55
N GLY A 184 12.14 20.84 7.18
CA GLY A 184 11.53 20.17 8.32
C GLY A 184 10.36 19.24 7.96
N VAL A 185 10.31 18.78 6.70
CA VAL A 185 9.39 17.72 6.25
C VAL A 185 10.00 16.36 6.58
N ALA A 186 9.23 15.51 7.27
CA ALA A 186 9.67 14.20 7.74
C ALA A 186 9.40 13.09 6.72
N VAL A 187 8.32 13.22 5.94
CA VAL A 187 7.88 12.17 5.00
C VAL A 187 7.49 12.79 3.67
N ALA A 188 7.86 12.14 2.56
CA ALA A 188 7.38 12.47 1.23
C ALA A 188 6.62 11.28 0.64
N ILE A 189 5.45 11.55 0.03
CA ILE A 189 4.72 10.58 -0.79
C ILE A 189 4.71 11.01 -2.25
N TYR A 190 4.63 10.05 -3.16
CA TYR A 190 4.58 10.29 -4.59
C TYR A 190 3.33 9.64 -5.17
N SER A 191 2.37 10.46 -5.60
CA SER A 191 1.03 9.97 -5.94
C SER A 191 0.94 9.25 -7.29
N THR A 192 1.68 9.71 -8.30
CA THR A 192 1.49 9.27 -9.70
C THR A 192 2.74 8.90 -10.51
N PRO A 193 3.97 8.75 -9.95
CA PRO A 193 5.16 8.55 -10.80
C PRO A 193 5.07 7.27 -11.64
N CYS A 194 4.67 6.15 -11.03
CA CYS A 194 4.52 4.88 -11.73
C CYS A 194 3.32 4.89 -12.70
N LEU A 195 2.21 5.55 -12.32
CA LEU A 195 1.02 5.65 -13.17
C LEU A 195 1.33 6.41 -14.47
N PHE A 196 1.98 7.58 -14.37
CA PHE A 196 2.29 8.39 -15.54
C PHE A 196 3.37 7.75 -16.41
N ALA A 197 4.36 7.09 -15.81
CA ALA A 197 5.35 6.31 -16.57
C ALA A 197 4.69 5.15 -17.34
N ALA A 198 3.78 4.41 -16.69
CA ALA A 198 3.04 3.33 -17.34
C ALA A 198 2.13 3.85 -18.47
N HIS A 199 1.45 4.97 -18.24
CA HIS A 199 0.62 5.62 -19.26
C HIS A 199 1.45 5.96 -20.50
N GLU A 200 2.58 6.65 -20.33
CA GLU A 200 3.45 7.06 -21.44
C GLU A 200 3.98 5.87 -22.22
N ALA A 201 4.43 4.83 -21.50
CA ALA A 201 4.94 3.60 -22.11
C ALA A 201 3.86 2.85 -22.91
N MET A 202 2.66 2.70 -22.34
CA MET A 202 1.53 2.07 -23.04
C MET A 202 1.11 2.88 -24.27
N HIS A 203 1.02 4.21 -24.14
CA HIS A 203 0.67 5.09 -25.25
C HIS A 203 1.67 4.96 -26.40
N SER A 204 2.97 5.05 -26.08
CA SER A 204 4.05 4.92 -27.05
C SER A 204 4.07 3.55 -27.73
N ALA A 205 3.86 2.48 -26.97
CA ALA A 205 3.81 1.10 -27.48
C ALA A 205 2.63 0.90 -28.45
N LEU A 206 1.43 1.39 -28.11
CA LEU A 206 0.25 1.28 -28.97
C LEU A 206 0.37 2.14 -30.23
N ALA A 207 0.97 3.33 -30.12
CA ALA A 207 1.24 4.18 -31.28
C ALA A 207 2.23 3.52 -32.25
N GLU A 208 3.29 2.89 -31.73
CA GLU A 208 4.25 2.15 -32.56
C GLU A 208 3.63 0.89 -33.17
N LEU A 209 2.81 0.17 -32.42
CA LEU A 209 2.09 -1.00 -32.93
C LEU A 209 1.24 -0.63 -34.15
N LYS A 210 0.53 0.50 -34.08
CA LYS A 210 -0.24 1.03 -35.21
C LYS A 210 0.65 1.40 -36.40
N ARG A 211 1.78 2.08 -36.16
CA ARG A 211 2.74 2.45 -37.23
C ARG A 211 3.35 1.23 -37.92
N ARG A 212 3.53 0.13 -37.19
CA ARG A 212 4.10 -1.14 -37.69
C ARG A 212 3.06 -2.12 -38.23
N ASP A 213 1.83 -1.67 -38.44
CA ASP A 213 0.73 -2.52 -38.92
C ASP A 213 0.53 -3.78 -38.06
N GLY A 214 0.49 -3.58 -36.73
CA GLY A 214 0.27 -4.66 -35.77
C GLY A 214 1.49 -5.53 -35.47
N ARG A 215 2.65 -5.27 -36.08
CA ARG A 215 3.87 -6.05 -35.81
C ARG A 215 4.52 -5.63 -34.47
N LEU A 216 4.54 -6.56 -33.52
CA LEU A 216 5.22 -6.40 -32.23
C LEU A 216 6.74 -6.19 -32.40
N PRO A 217 7.39 -5.42 -31.51
CA PRO A 217 8.83 -5.27 -31.54
C PRO A 217 9.56 -6.56 -31.16
N THR A 218 10.73 -6.80 -31.76
CA THR A 218 11.63 -7.86 -31.31
C THR A 218 12.13 -7.54 -29.89
N PRO A 219 12.09 -8.50 -28.95
CA PRO A 219 12.56 -8.26 -27.59
C PRO A 219 14.03 -7.81 -27.58
N HIS A 220 14.35 -6.68 -26.95
CA HIS A 220 15.74 -6.27 -26.76
C HIS A 220 16.39 -7.10 -25.64
N ALA A 221 17.57 -7.66 -25.92
CA ALA A 221 18.29 -8.59 -25.04
C ALA A 221 18.66 -8.03 -23.65
N THR A 222 18.71 -6.70 -23.48
CA THR A 222 19.22 -6.08 -22.25
C THR A 222 18.14 -5.42 -21.38
N HIS A 223 16.97 -5.05 -21.94
CA HIS A 223 15.95 -4.25 -21.23
C HIS A 223 14.49 -4.57 -21.61
N GLY A 224 14.22 -5.64 -22.37
CA GLY A 224 12.87 -5.97 -22.82
C GLY A 224 11.99 -6.62 -21.76
N VAL A 225 10.80 -6.05 -21.51
CA VAL A 225 9.69 -6.77 -20.87
C VAL A 225 9.14 -7.77 -21.90
N GLY A 226 9.17 -9.05 -21.57
CA GLY A 226 8.66 -10.14 -22.41
C GLY A 226 8.11 -11.26 -21.55
N VAL A 227 7.51 -12.29 -22.17
CA VAL A 227 6.83 -13.37 -21.45
C VAL A 227 7.73 -13.99 -20.38
N ALA A 228 8.95 -14.38 -20.73
CA ALA A 228 9.86 -15.02 -19.78
C ALA A 228 10.25 -14.10 -18.60
N SER A 229 10.51 -12.81 -18.84
CA SER A 229 10.86 -11.89 -17.75
C SER A 229 9.66 -11.56 -16.86
N ALA A 230 8.47 -11.37 -17.46
CA ALA A 230 7.24 -11.15 -16.71
C ALA A 230 6.83 -12.39 -15.88
N THR A 231 6.87 -13.59 -16.47
CA THR A 231 6.54 -14.83 -15.76
C THR A 231 7.47 -15.05 -14.58
N ARG A 232 8.79 -14.89 -14.75
CA ARG A 232 9.75 -15.02 -13.63
C ARG A 232 9.46 -14.05 -12.49
N LEU A 233 9.09 -12.80 -12.80
CA LEU A 233 8.70 -11.82 -11.78
C LEU A 233 7.45 -12.28 -11.01
N LEU A 234 6.43 -12.77 -11.72
CA LEU A 234 5.18 -13.23 -11.13
C LEU A 234 5.33 -14.52 -10.31
N GLU A 235 6.15 -15.45 -10.77
CA GLU A 235 6.52 -16.66 -10.03
C GLU A 235 7.23 -16.31 -8.71
N GLY A 236 8.05 -15.25 -8.73
CA GLY A 236 8.66 -14.69 -7.53
C GLY A 236 7.63 -14.40 -6.44
N ASN A 237 6.46 -13.84 -6.78
CA ASN A 237 5.39 -13.53 -5.80
C ASN A 237 4.84 -14.78 -5.09
N ILE A 238 4.91 -15.96 -5.71
CA ILE A 238 4.55 -17.24 -5.10
C ILE A 238 5.65 -17.70 -4.14
N ALA A 239 6.91 -17.55 -4.55
CA ALA A 239 8.09 -18.06 -3.83
C ALA A 239 8.33 -17.37 -2.48
N HIS A 240 7.93 -16.10 -2.29
CA HIS A 240 8.05 -15.37 -1.01
C HIS A 240 7.38 -16.06 0.19
N ARG A 241 6.52 -17.06 -0.05
CA ARG A 241 5.81 -17.82 0.99
C ARG A 241 6.45 -19.15 1.33
N ARG A 242 7.49 -19.57 0.61
CA ARG A 242 8.22 -20.80 0.91
C ARG A 242 9.47 -20.43 1.69
N PRO A 243 9.75 -21.05 2.85
CA PRO A 243 11.09 -21.02 3.41
C PRO A 243 12.04 -21.44 2.28
N THR A 244 13.07 -20.65 2.01
CA THR A 244 14.15 -21.13 1.15
C THR A 244 14.60 -22.48 1.69
N VAL A 245 14.88 -23.43 0.80
CA VAL A 245 15.38 -24.77 1.13
C VAL A 245 16.85 -24.66 1.62
N ALA A 246 17.07 -23.80 2.60
CA ALA A 246 18.28 -23.60 3.37
C ALA A 246 18.05 -24.01 4.84
N ASN A 247 17.07 -24.89 5.06
CA ASN A 247 16.88 -25.60 6.32
C ASN A 247 16.89 -27.11 6.03
N THR A 248 18.00 -27.59 5.48
CA THR A 248 18.28 -28.99 5.13
C THR A 248 18.16 -29.95 6.32
N ALA A 249 18.12 -29.42 7.56
CA ALA A 249 17.91 -30.22 8.76
C ALA A 249 16.51 -30.85 8.86
N HIS A 250 15.44 -30.21 8.35
CA HIS A 250 14.09 -30.75 8.50
C HIS A 250 13.75 -31.84 7.49
N MET A 251 14.37 -31.82 6.31
CA MET A 251 14.13 -32.82 5.27
C MET A 251 14.85 -34.13 5.59
N GLN A 252 16.09 -34.06 6.08
CA GLN A 252 16.81 -35.23 6.61
C GLN A 252 16.07 -35.87 7.79
N VAL A 253 15.55 -35.07 8.73
CA VAL A 253 14.78 -35.62 9.86
C VAL A 253 13.48 -36.31 9.40
N TRP A 254 12.88 -35.87 8.30
CA TRP A 254 11.69 -36.52 7.74
C TRP A 254 12.06 -37.81 7.00
N GLU A 255 13.12 -37.79 6.19
CA GLU A 255 13.66 -38.96 5.49
C GLU A 255 14.15 -40.04 6.46
N ASP A 256 14.89 -39.66 7.51
CA ASP A 256 15.35 -40.57 8.57
C ASP A 256 14.17 -41.21 9.31
N ARG A 257 13.08 -40.45 9.55
CA ARG A 257 11.87 -40.99 10.17
C ARG A 257 11.14 -41.98 9.26
N GLN A 258 11.13 -41.74 7.95
CA GLN A 258 10.55 -42.67 6.98
C GLN A 258 11.39 -43.95 6.86
N GLU A 259 12.72 -43.85 6.88
CA GLU A 259 13.59 -45.03 6.90
C GLU A 259 13.41 -45.89 8.16
N VAL A 260 13.31 -45.25 9.34
CA VAL A 260 13.09 -45.97 10.60
C VAL A 260 11.71 -46.65 10.62
N GLN A 261 10.68 -45.99 10.08
CA GLN A 261 9.33 -46.55 9.97
C GLN A 261 9.34 -47.78 9.04
N ASN A 262 9.94 -47.66 7.85
CA ASN A 262 10.02 -48.75 6.89
C ASN A 262 10.79 -49.96 7.44
N ARG A 263 11.91 -49.74 8.17
CA ARG A 263 12.65 -50.85 8.80
C ARG A 263 11.81 -51.61 9.83
N LYS A 264 11.03 -50.89 10.65
CA LYS A 264 10.13 -51.52 11.64
C LYS A 264 9.02 -52.32 10.98
N GLU A 265 8.47 -51.84 9.87
CA GLU A 265 7.47 -52.58 9.09
C GLU A 265 8.08 -53.83 8.47
N THR A 266 9.31 -53.75 7.94
CA THR A 266 10.02 -54.90 7.37
C THR A 266 10.40 -55.95 8.44
N GLU A 267 10.76 -55.52 9.65
CA GLU A 267 11.03 -56.43 10.78
C GLU A 267 9.75 -57.11 11.27
N ALA A 268 8.64 -56.37 11.37
CA ALA A 268 7.35 -56.94 11.76
C ALA A 268 6.83 -57.98 10.74
N GLU A 269 7.03 -57.73 9.44
CA GLU A 269 6.71 -58.68 8.36
C GLU A 269 7.57 -59.96 8.44
N ARG A 270 8.86 -59.85 8.78
CA ARG A 270 9.73 -61.00 8.99
C ARG A 270 9.36 -61.82 10.22
N GLU A 271 9.01 -61.16 11.33
CA GLU A 271 8.54 -61.85 12.53
C GLU A 271 7.21 -62.58 12.28
N THR A 272 6.32 -62.01 11.47
CA THR A 272 5.07 -62.70 11.08
C THR A 272 5.33 -63.90 10.18
N GLU A 273 6.23 -63.81 9.20
CA GLU A 273 6.63 -64.95 8.36
C GLU A 273 7.34 -66.07 9.16
N GLU A 274 8.16 -65.73 10.15
CA GLU A 274 8.82 -66.73 11.01
C GLU A 274 7.83 -67.45 11.92
N VAL A 275 6.84 -66.74 12.46
CA VAL A 275 5.74 -67.35 13.23
C VAL A 275 4.88 -68.27 12.34
N GLU A 276 4.60 -67.88 11.10
CA GLU A 276 3.86 -68.72 10.15
C GLU A 276 4.60 -70.01 9.78
N LYS A 277 5.94 -69.93 9.62
CA LYS A 277 6.80 -71.11 9.38
C LYS A 277 6.96 -72.01 10.61
N ALA A 278 6.85 -71.46 11.83
CA ALA A 278 6.92 -72.25 13.06
C ALA A 278 5.61 -73.02 13.38
N VAL A 279 4.47 -72.59 12.80
CA VAL A 279 3.15 -73.17 13.05
C VAL A 279 2.75 -74.22 11.99
N THR A 280 3.55 -74.42 10.94
CA THR A 280 3.31 -75.46 9.94
C THR A 280 3.82 -76.83 10.42
N PRO A 281 2.95 -77.82 10.71
CA PRO A 281 3.42 -79.15 11.11
C PRO A 281 3.98 -79.87 9.88
N THR A 282 5.18 -80.42 10.02
CA THR A 282 5.79 -81.31 9.02
C THR A 282 4.91 -82.56 8.88
N LEU A 283 4.39 -82.80 7.68
CA LEU A 283 3.81 -84.07 7.25
C LEU A 283 4.89 -84.91 6.57
#